data_AF-A0A7W8JJA3-F1
#
_entry.id   AF-A0A7W8JJA3-F1
#
_cell.length_a   1.000
_cell.length_b   1.000
_cell.length_c   1.000
_cell.angle_alpha   90.00
_cell.angle_beta   90.00
_cell.angle_gamma   90.00
#
_symmetry.space_group_name_H-M   'P 1'
#
loop_
_entity.id
_entity.type
_entity.pdbx_description
1 polymer ?
#
loop_
_entity_poly.entity_id
_entity_poly.type
_entity_poly.pdbx_seq_one_letter_code
_entity_poly.pdbx_strand_id
1 'polypeptide(L)' 'MLSVARGIEPDGDKVMHWFSSEAICELGGKTARQLVEEGSTAQLLDMLVTIRNGYRDR' A
#
# COMPACT_ATOMS: atom_id res chain seq x y z
N MET A 1 8.89 4.48 0.49
CA MET A 1 7.71 3.62 0.26
C MET A 1 7.64 2.44 1.23
N LEU A 2 8.65 1.57 1.28
CA LEU A 2 8.67 0.39 2.16
C LEU A 2 8.55 0.69 3.67
N SER A 3 9.03 1.84 4.16
CA SER A 3 8.95 2.17 5.60
C SER A 3 7.54 2.43 6.13
N VAL A 4 6.60 2.87 5.28
CA VAL A 4 5.20 3.09 5.70
C VAL A 4 4.45 1.76 5.73
N ALA A 5 4.64 0.93 4.70
CA ALA A 5 4.05 -0.41 4.63
C ALA A 5 4.55 -1.31 5.78
N ARG A 6 5.83 -1.24 6.14
CA ARG A 6 6.38 -1.94 7.32
C ARG A 6 5.80 -1.49 8.66
N GLY A 7 5.26 -0.27 8.72
CA GLY A 7 4.56 0.22 9.90
C GLY A 7 3.13 -0.31 10.03
N ILE A 8 2.62 -0.95 8.98
CA ILE A 8 1.28 -1.56 8.91
C ILE A 8 1.40 -3.09 9.03
N GLU A 9 2.32 -3.69 8.27
CA GLU A 9 2.64 -5.13 8.33
C GLU A 9 4.17 -5.30 8.46
N PRO A 10 4.69 -5.79 9.59
CA PRO A 10 6.12 -5.99 9.78
C PRO A 10 6.70 -7.13 8.93
N ASP A 11 5.87 -8.07 8.46
CA ASP A 11 6.29 -9.18 7.60
C ASP A 11 6.59 -8.69 6.16
N GLY A 12 7.87 -8.71 5.80
CA GLY A 12 8.33 -8.24 4.50
C GLY A 12 7.81 -9.06 3.32
N ASP A 13 7.59 -10.36 3.49
CA ASP A 13 7.10 -11.24 2.42
C ASP A 13 5.64 -10.98 2.13
N LYS A 14 4.84 -10.74 3.19
CA LYS A 14 3.44 -10.32 3.04
C LYS A 14 3.32 -8.96 2.38
N VAL A 15 4.16 -7.99 2.77
CA VAL A 15 4.18 -6.65 2.14
C VAL A 15 4.53 -6.77 0.66
N MET A 16 5.54 -7.58 0.30
CA MET A 16 5.91 -7.83 -1.09
C MET A 16 4.79 -8.52 -1.86
N HIS A 17 4.14 -9.53 -1.27
CA HIS A 17 3.04 -10.25 -1.90
C HIS A 17 1.87 -9.33 -2.18
N TRP A 18 1.42 -8.56 -1.19
CA TRP A 18 0.39 -7.52 -1.37
C TRP A 18 0.81 -6.53 -2.47
N PHE A 19 2.06 -6.06 -2.44
CA PHE A 19 2.55 -5.05 -3.37
C PHE A 19 2.48 -5.52 -4.84
N SER A 20 2.75 -6.80 -5.11
CA SER A 20 2.79 -7.34 -6.47
C SER A 20 1.49 -8.01 -6.93
N SER A 21 0.70 -8.56 -6.01
CA SER A 21 -0.33 -9.55 -6.35
C SER A 21 -1.74 -9.14 -5.96
N GLU A 22 -1.92 -8.20 -5.02
CA GLU A 22 -3.25 -7.76 -4.62
C GLU A 22 -3.68 -6.48 -5.35
N ALA A 23 -4.86 -6.55 -5.95
CA ALA A 23 -5.49 -5.42 -6.61
C ALA A 23 -6.14 -4.48 -5.59
N ILE A 24 -5.85 -3.19 -5.71
CA ILE A 24 -6.42 -2.15 -4.86
C ILE A 24 -7.66 -1.59 -5.57
N CYS A 25 -8.84 -2.03 -5.15
CA CYS A 25 -10.13 -1.63 -5.75
C CYS A 25 -10.32 -0.10 -5.74
N GLU A 26 -9.90 0.55 -4.65
CA GLU A 26 -9.97 2.00 -4.42
C GLU A 26 -9.11 2.80 -5.40
N LEU A 27 -8.10 2.16 -6.00
CA LEU A 27 -7.19 2.75 -6.98
C LEU A 27 -7.38 2.12 -8.37
N GLY A 28 -8.63 1.78 -8.70
CA GLY A 28 -9.02 1.29 -10.02
C GLY A 28 -8.69 -0.18 -10.27
N GLY A 29 -8.53 -0.98 -9.21
CA GLY A 29 -8.24 -2.41 -9.32
C GLY A 29 -6.79 -2.71 -9.72
N LYS A 30 -5.88 -1.76 -9.54
CA LYS A 30 -4.46 -1.91 -9.87
C LYS A 30 -3.66 -2.39 -8.67
N THR A 31 -2.58 -3.12 -8.90
CA THR A 31 -1.65 -3.49 -7.83
C THR A 31 -0.81 -2.29 -7.41
N ALA A 32 -0.29 -2.32 -6.18
CA ALA A 32 0.61 -1.27 -5.70
C ALA A 32 1.84 -1.10 -6.62
N ARG A 33 2.35 -2.21 -7.17
CA ARG A 33 3.41 -2.20 -8.18
C ARG A 33 3.02 -1.41 -9.43
N GLN A 34 1.86 -1.69 -10.02
CA GLN A 34 1.39 -0.99 -11.21
C GLN A 34 1.24 0.51 -10.96
N LEU A 35 0.71 0.89 -9.80
CA LEU A 35 0.56 2.30 -9.42
C LEU A 35 1.91 3.02 -9.30
N VAL A 36 2.96 2.33 -8.83
CA VAL A 36 4.31 2.87 -8.79
C VAL A 36 4.90 3.01 -10.18
N GLU A 37 4.75 1.99 -11.03
CA GLU A 37 5.22 2.00 -12.42
C GLU A 37 4.54 3.10 -13.25
N GLU A 38 3.27 3.42 -12.97
CA GLU A 38 2.51 4.50 -13.60
C GLU A 38 2.76 5.90 -12.99
N GLY A 39 3.61 6.01 -11.97
CA GLY A 39 3.88 7.29 -11.29
C GLY A 39 2.78 7.77 -10.32
N SER A 40 1.76 6.96 -10.06
CA SER A 40 0.68 7.20 -9.09
C SER A 40 1.10 6.91 -7.63
N THR A 41 2.40 6.90 -7.38
CA THR A 41 3.08 6.69 -6.09
C THR A 41 2.51 7.54 -4.94
N ALA A 42 2.13 8.80 -5.21
CA ALA A 42 1.59 9.70 -4.20
C ALA A 42 0.21 9.25 -3.68
N GLN A 43 -0.68 8.81 -4.56
CA GLN A 43 -2.02 8.31 -4.19
C GLN A 43 -1.92 7.03 -3.35
N LEU A 44 -1.01 6.13 -3.74
CA LEU A 44 -0.73 4.91 -2.98
C LEU A 44 -0.19 5.22 -1.57
N LEU A 45 0.68 6.22 -1.43
CA LEU A 45 1.19 6.64 -0.12
C LEU A 45 0.11 7.26 0.76
N ASP A 46 -0.77 8.09 0.19
CA ASP A 46 -1.87 8.74 0.91
C ASP A 46 -2.87 7.70 1.46
N MET A 47 -3.22 6.70 0.65
CA MET A 47 -4.03 5.55 1.08
C MET A 47 -3.36 4.79 2.23
N LEU A 48 -2.06 4.48 2.12
CA LEU A 48 -1.33 3.77 3.18
C LEU A 48 -1.29 4.58 4.49
N VAL A 49 -1.15 5.91 4.41
CA VAL A 49 -1.21 6.79 5.60
C VAL A 49 -2.61 6.78 6.21
N THR A 50 -3.66 6.83 5.39
CA THR A 50 -5.05 6.75 5.85
C THR A 50 -5.33 5.44 6.58
N ILE A 51 -4.91 4.30 6.01
CA ILE A 51 -5.03 2.98 6.64
C ILE A 51 -4.27 2.95 7.97
N ARG A 52 -3.03 3.42 7.99
CA ARG A 52 -2.20 3.47 9.21
C ARG A 52 -2.86 4.30 10.32
N ASN A 53 -3.46 5.43 9.98
CA ASN A 53 -4.14 6.29 10.96
C ASN A 53 -5.45 5.66 11.44
N GLY A 54 -6.23 5.04 10.54
CA GLY A 54 -7.46 4.31 10.89
C GLY A 54 -7.20 3.05 11.73
N TYR A 55 -6.05 2.41 11.56
CA TYR A 55 -5.62 1.27 12.39
C TYR A 55 -5.20 1.69 13.80
N ARG A 56 -4.80 2.96 14.00
CA ARG A 56 -4.30 3.47 15.27
C ARG A 56 -5.39 3.98 16.20
N ASP A 57 -6.59 4.22 15.67
CA ASP A 57 -7.74 4.78 16.40
C ASP A 57 -8.71 3.69 16.92
N ARG A 58 -8.29 2.42 16.98
CA ARG A 58 -9.14 1.30 17.41
C ARG A 58 -8.50 0.47 18.52
#